data_AF-A0A353HR69-F1
#
_entry.id   AF-A0A353HR69-F1
#
_cell.length_a   1.000
_cell.length_b   1.000
_cell.length_c   1.000
_cell.angle_alpha   90.00
_cell.angle_beta   90.00
_cell.angle_gamma   90.00
#
_symmetry.space_group_name_H-M   'P 1'
#
loop_
_entity.id
_entity.type
_entity.pdbx_description
1 polymer ?
#
loop_
_entity_poly.entity_id
_entity_poly.type
_entity_poly.pdbx_seq_one_letter_code
_entity_poly.pdbx_strand_id
1 'polypeptide(L)'
;MILCPLDITDFKHTCAVVVSGDGPNFCGHTLLHIGDRWYVHVAGGYSVPKFMHADGYQRYLKENGKREIRRWIVKLPNPQGAHQKLHELLEKPWLWAILPHNCASFVEEIVQAGGSKAGMYFNCPSVEPFA
;
A
#
# COMPACT_ATOMS: atom_id res chain seq x y z
N MET A 1 18.82 7.94 -7.27
CA MET A 1 18.74 7.16 -6.01
C MET A 1 17.50 7.65 -5.29
N ILE A 2 16.42 6.87 -5.29
CA ILE A 2 15.21 7.24 -4.53
C ILE A 2 15.52 6.89 -3.08
N LEU A 3 15.66 7.89 -2.22
CA LEU A 3 15.80 7.68 -0.79
C LEU A 3 14.44 7.24 -0.24
N CYS A 4 14.34 5.98 0.20
CA CYS A 4 13.21 5.56 1.02
C CYS A 4 13.26 6.33 2.35
N PRO A 5 12.25 7.14 2.70
CA PRO A 5 12.29 7.98 3.88
C PRO A 5 11.96 7.23 5.18
N LEU A 6 11.87 5.90 5.12
CA LEU A 6 11.42 5.02 6.20
C LEU A 6 12.60 4.26 6.80
N ASP A 7 12.62 4.17 8.12
CA ASP A 7 13.51 3.31 8.87
C ASP A 7 12.85 1.95 9.16
N ILE A 8 13.65 0.93 9.43
CA ILE A 8 13.16 -0.42 9.78
C ILE A 8 12.19 -0.36 10.98
N THR A 9 12.40 0.56 11.92
CA THR A 9 11.55 0.71 13.10
C THR A 9 10.14 1.20 12.79
N ASP A 10 9.93 1.90 11.67
CA ASP A 10 8.61 2.40 11.28
C ASP A 10 7.66 1.23 10.97
N PHE A 11 8.18 0.10 10.50
CA PHE A 11 7.41 -1.10 10.15
C PHE A 11 6.84 -1.84 11.38
N LYS A 12 7.18 -1.42 12.61
CA LYS A 12 6.56 -1.95 13.84
C LYS A 12 5.06 -1.67 13.91
N HIS A 13 4.61 -0.58 13.28
CA HIS A 13 3.20 -0.29 13.09
C HIS A 13 2.91 -0.22 11.59
N THR A 14 2.14 -1.19 11.09
CA THR A 14 1.78 -1.25 9.67
C THR A 14 0.29 -1.52 9.54
N CYS A 15 -0.39 -0.79 8.66
CA CYS A 15 -1.78 -1.07 8.32
C CYS A 15 -1.97 -1.12 6.81
N ALA A 16 -2.69 -2.13 6.33
CA ALA A 16 -3.30 -2.06 5.00
C ALA A 16 -4.54 -1.17 5.08
N VAL A 17 -4.62 -0.16 4.23
CA VAL A 17 -5.69 0.84 4.21
C VAL A 17 -6.36 0.75 2.84
N VAL A 18 -7.67 0.55 2.84
CA VAL A 18 -8.45 0.49 1.60
C VAL A 18 -9.34 1.70 1.51
N VAL A 19 -9.26 2.38 0.38
CA VAL A 19 -10.07 3.53 0.03
C VAL A 19 -10.94 3.23 -1.19
N SER A 20 -11.95 4.05 -1.45
CA SER A 20 -12.75 3.95 -2.67
C SER A 20 -11.93 4.15 -3.95
N GLY A 21 -12.33 3.49 -5.03
CA GLY A 21 -11.67 3.58 -6.33
C GLY A 21 -12.02 4.89 -7.05
N ASP A 22 -11.52 5.01 -8.29
CA ASP A 22 -11.79 6.17 -9.15
C ASP A 22 -12.82 5.82 -10.24
N GLY A 23 -13.80 6.70 -10.44
CA GLY A 23 -14.81 6.57 -11.51
C GLY A 23 -15.47 5.18 -11.52
N PRO A 24 -15.38 4.41 -12.63
CA PRO A 24 -16.00 3.07 -12.73
C PRO A 24 -15.26 1.97 -11.93
N ASN A 25 -14.11 2.26 -11.31
CA ASN A 25 -13.37 1.28 -10.52
C ASN A 25 -14.06 1.04 -9.17
N PHE A 26 -14.93 0.02 -9.12
CA PHE A 26 -15.61 -0.41 -7.90
C PHE A 26 -14.70 -1.17 -6.93
N CYS A 27 -13.54 -1.66 -7.39
CA CYS A 27 -12.66 -2.49 -6.58
C CYS A 27 -11.97 -1.74 -5.44
N GLY A 28 -11.94 -0.41 -5.46
CA GLY A 28 -11.21 0.33 -4.43
C GLY A 28 -9.73 0.48 -4.76
N HIS A 29 -8.97 0.94 -3.78
CA HIS A 29 -7.53 1.14 -3.87
C HIS A 29 -6.86 0.86 -2.52
N THR A 30 -5.77 0.08 -2.52
CA THR A 30 -5.02 -0.24 -1.30
C THR A 30 -3.79 0.64 -1.17
N LEU A 31 -3.56 1.13 0.04
CA LEU A 31 -2.36 1.83 0.48
C LEU A 31 -1.78 1.10 1.69
N LEU A 32 -0.48 1.24 1.91
CA LEU A 32 0.18 0.76 3.12
C LEU A 32 0.52 1.95 4.01
N HIS A 33 -0.08 1.99 5.19
CA HIS A 33 0.28 2.93 6.26
C HIS A 33 1.42 2.34 7.08
N ILE A 34 2.50 3.09 7.25
CA ILE A 34 3.73 2.65 7.93
C ILE A 34 4.12 3.71 8.97
N GLY A 35 4.38 3.25 10.20
CA GLY A 35 4.60 4.10 11.36
C GLY A 35 3.39 5.00 11.64
N ASP A 36 3.67 6.21 12.11
CA ASP A 36 2.62 7.16 12.52
C ASP A 36 2.24 8.18 11.44
N ARG A 37 2.95 8.18 10.29
CA ARG A 37 2.89 9.32 9.36
C ARG A 37 2.85 8.96 7.88
N TRP A 38 3.34 7.80 7.46
CA TRP A 38 3.57 7.55 6.04
C TRP A 38 2.50 6.64 5.45
N TYR A 39 2.02 7.02 4.28
CA TYR A 39 1.23 6.18 3.39
C TYR A 39 1.99 5.99 2.10
N VAL A 40 2.12 4.73 1.66
CA VAL A 40 2.74 4.38 0.38
C VAL A 40 1.76 3.62 -0.50
N HIS A 41 1.74 3.95 -1.78
CA HIS A 41 0.91 3.27 -2.76
C HIS A 41 1.47 3.42 -4.17
N VAL A 42 1.11 2.51 -5.06
CA VAL A 42 1.30 2.67 -6.50
C VAL A 42 0.04 3.28 -7.11
N ALA A 43 0.20 4.16 -8.11
CA ALA A 43 -0.93 4.77 -8.82
C ALA A 43 -0.50 5.16 -10.24
N GLY A 44 -0.94 4.39 -11.23
CA GLY A 44 -0.62 4.56 -12.64
C GLY A 44 -0.25 3.24 -13.33
N GLY A 45 -0.34 3.20 -14.66
CA GLY A 45 -0.06 1.98 -15.44
C GLY A 45 1.41 1.54 -15.40
N TYR A 46 2.34 2.49 -15.29
CA TYR A 46 3.77 2.24 -15.17
C TYR A 46 4.41 3.39 -14.39
N SER A 47 4.50 3.26 -13.07
CA SER A 47 4.90 4.36 -12.19
C SER A 47 5.64 3.87 -10.96
N VAL A 48 6.59 4.65 -10.46
CA VAL A 48 7.20 4.40 -9.15
C VAL A 48 6.17 4.60 -8.01
N PRO A 49 6.31 3.89 -6.88
CA PRO A 49 5.46 4.11 -5.72
C PRO A 49 5.54 5.56 -5.22
N LYS A 50 4.42 6.05 -4.69
CA LYS A 50 4.25 7.40 -4.16
C LYS A 50 4.13 7.36 -2.65
N PHE A 51 4.73 8.35 -1.99
CA PHE A 51 4.63 8.56 -0.56
C PHE A 51 3.79 9.80 -0.26
N MET A 52 3.03 9.73 0.82
CA MET A 52 2.34 10.87 1.39
C MET A 52 2.40 10.81 2.91
N HIS A 53 2.52 11.98 3.53
CA HIS A 53 2.31 12.15 4.96
C HIS A 53 0.81 12.11 5.30
N ALA A 54 0.46 12.10 6.59
CA ALA A 54 -0.93 12.08 7.05
C ALA A 54 -1.78 13.25 6.50
N ASP A 55 -1.24 14.46 6.41
CA ASP A 55 -1.86 15.62 5.77
C ASP A 55 -2.06 15.41 4.26
N GLY A 56 -1.04 14.83 3.60
CA GLY A 56 -1.10 14.41 2.21
C GLY A 56 -2.17 13.34 1.95
N TYR A 57 -2.37 12.40 2.88
CA TYR A 57 -3.43 11.40 2.82
C TYR A 57 -4.82 12.01 2.95
N GLN A 58 -5.03 12.93 3.89
CA GLN A 58 -6.29 13.65 4.02
C GLN A 58 -6.60 14.48 2.76
N ARG A 59 -5.59 15.16 2.21
CA ARG A 59 -5.71 15.89 0.95
C ARG A 59 -6.03 14.96 -0.21
N TYR A 60 -5.33 13.82 -0.32
CA TYR A 60 -5.57 12.78 -1.31
C TYR A 60 -7.02 12.28 -1.27
N LEU A 61 -7.57 12.00 -0.09
CA LEU A 61 -8.96 11.61 0.06
C LEU A 61 -9.90 12.71 -0.44
N LYS A 62 -9.71 13.95 0.04
CA LYS A 62 -10.58 15.08 -0.27
C LYS A 62 -10.56 15.45 -1.76
N GLU A 63 -9.38 15.66 -2.33
CA GLU A 63 -9.21 16.17 -3.70
C GLU A 63 -9.62 15.15 -4.76
N ASN A 64 -9.53 13.86 -4.45
CA ASN A 64 -9.96 12.78 -5.37
C ASN A 64 -11.36 12.24 -5.05
N GLY A 65 -12.10 12.85 -4.12
CA GLY A 65 -13.45 12.40 -3.73
C GLY A 65 -13.47 10.98 -3.16
N LYS A 66 -12.38 10.54 -2.52
CA LYS A 66 -12.23 9.21 -1.95
C LYS A 66 -12.64 9.17 -0.48
N ARG A 67 -13.02 7.98 -0.02
CA ARG A 67 -13.26 7.68 1.39
C ARG A 67 -12.48 6.44 1.81
N GLU A 68 -11.96 6.44 3.03
CA GLU A 68 -11.45 5.22 3.67
C GLU A 68 -12.63 4.26 3.89
N ILE A 69 -12.48 3.03 3.39
CA ILE A 69 -13.46 1.97 3.54
C ILE A 69 -13.11 1.14 4.77
N ARG A 70 -11.84 0.72 4.88
CA ARG A 70 -11.35 -0.18 5.93
C ARG A 70 -9.85 0.00 6.19
N ARG A 71 -9.43 -0.41 7.38
CA ARG A 71 -8.04 -0.46 7.83
C ARG A 71 -7.79 -1.75 8.59
N TRP A 72 -6.74 -2.48 8.22
CA TRP A 72 -6.31 -3.70 8.90
C TRP A 72 -4.92 -3.49 9.45
N ILE A 73 -4.74 -3.71 10.75
CA ILE A 73 -3.42 -3.75 11.37
C ILE A 73 -2.74 -5.04 10.91
N VAL A 74 -1.58 -4.91 10.27
CA VAL A 74 -0.81 -6.04 9.77
C VAL A 74 0.44 -6.20 10.64
N LYS A 75 0.55 -7.36 11.31
CA LYS A 75 1.74 -7.68 12.11
C LYS A 75 2.85 -8.13 11.18
N LEU A 76 4.03 -7.54 11.34
CA LEU A 76 5.24 -7.89 10.58
C LEU A 76 6.29 -8.48 11.52
N PRO A 77 6.38 -9.82 11.66
CA PRO A 77 7.42 -10.47 12.47
C PRO A 77 8.85 -10.20 11.97
N ASN A 78 9.00 -9.86 10.68
CA ASN A 78 10.26 -9.50 10.04
C ASN A 78 10.21 -8.06 9.45
N PRO A 79 10.28 -7.00 10.27
CA PRO A 79 10.23 -5.62 9.77
C PRO A 79 11.33 -5.29 8.75
N GLN A 80 12.50 -5.92 8.88
CA GLN A 80 13.61 -5.75 7.94
C GLN A 80 13.27 -6.26 6.54
N GLY A 81 12.60 -7.42 6.42
CA GLY A 81 12.17 -7.97 5.14
C GLY A 81 11.17 -7.05 4.42
N ALA A 82 10.23 -6.46 5.15
CA ALA A 82 9.29 -5.49 4.59
C ALA A 82 10.00 -4.21 4.12
N HIS A 83 10.95 -3.69 4.91
CA HIS A 83 11.75 -2.51 4.54
C HIS A 83 12.57 -2.75 3.27
N GLN A 84 13.27 -3.88 3.18
CA GLN A 84 14.06 -4.27 2.02
C GLN A 84 13.19 -4.45 0.76
N LYS A 85 12.03 -5.12 0.91
CA LYS A 85 11.09 -5.29 -0.20
C LYS A 85 10.54 -3.95 -0.68
N LEU A 86 10.17 -3.04 0.22
CA LEU A 86 9.76 -1.69 -0.19
C LEU A 86 10.88 -0.99 -0.95
N HIS A 87 12.12 -1.06 -0.49
CA HIS A 87 13.26 -0.47 -1.19
C HIS A 87 13.44 -1.04 -2.61
N GLU A 88 13.37 -2.37 -2.75
CA GLU A 88 13.41 -3.06 -4.05
C GLU A 88 12.31 -2.55 -5.00
N LEU A 89 11.08 -2.41 -4.50
CA LEU A 89 9.94 -1.93 -5.29
C LEU A 89 10.01 -0.43 -5.64
N LEU A 90 10.87 0.34 -4.99
CA LEU A 90 11.15 1.73 -5.34
C LEU A 90 12.20 1.87 -6.44
N GLU A 91 13.02 0.86 -6.68
CA GLU A 91 14.12 0.93 -7.66
C GLU A 91 13.63 0.93 -9.11
N LYS A 92 12.41 0.40 -9.35
CA LYS A 92 11.84 0.27 -10.70
C LYS A 92 10.37 0.70 -10.71
N PRO A 93 9.86 1.21 -11.84
CA PRO A 93 8.44 1.50 -11.97
C PRO A 93 7.61 0.22 -11.85
N TRP A 94 6.50 0.31 -11.14
CA TRP A 94 5.52 -0.76 -10.99
C TRP A 94 4.64 -0.84 -12.24
N LEU A 95 4.65 -1.98 -12.92
CA LEU A 95 3.81 -2.23 -14.10
C LEU A 95 2.43 -2.74 -13.66
N TRP A 96 1.38 -1.97 -13.87
CA TRP A 96 0.02 -2.33 -13.49
C TRP A 96 -0.58 -3.34 -14.48
N ALA A 97 -0.85 -4.57 -14.03
CA ALA A 97 -1.46 -5.64 -14.84
C ALA A 97 -2.97 -5.81 -14.56
N ILE A 98 -3.65 -4.74 -14.17
CA ILE A 98 -5.09 -4.69 -13.81
C ILE A 98 -5.39 -5.35 -12.46
N LEU A 99 -5.63 -6.66 -12.42
CA LEU A 99 -5.95 -7.41 -11.19
C LEU A 99 -4.77 -8.26 -10.70
N PRO A 100 -4.06 -9.04 -11.54
CA PRO A 100 -2.94 -9.87 -11.06
C PRO A 100 -1.76 -9.11 -10.45
N HIS A 101 -1.56 -7.83 -10.82
CA HIS A 101 -0.44 -7.02 -10.34
C HIS A 101 -0.87 -5.55 -10.22
N ASN A 102 -1.27 -5.13 -9.02
CA ASN A 102 -1.94 -3.85 -8.79
C ASN A 102 -1.63 -3.28 -7.40
N CYS A 103 -2.42 -2.30 -6.95
CA CYS A 103 -2.24 -1.70 -5.62
C CYS A 103 -2.35 -2.69 -4.45
N ALA A 104 -3.20 -3.71 -4.54
CA ALA A 104 -3.36 -4.72 -3.49
C ALA A 104 -2.14 -5.64 -3.43
N SER A 105 -1.72 -6.18 -4.59
CA SER A 105 -0.54 -7.05 -4.66
C SER A 105 0.76 -6.31 -4.30
N PHE A 106 0.87 -5.02 -4.62
CA PHE A 106 1.99 -4.17 -4.17
C PHE A 106 2.10 -4.16 -2.64
N VAL A 107 0.98 -3.96 -1.94
CA VAL A 107 0.97 -3.98 -0.47
C VAL A 107 1.21 -5.38 0.08
N GLU A 108 0.64 -6.39 -0.57
CA GLU A 108 0.82 -7.80 -0.24
C GLU A 108 2.29 -8.22 -0.29
N GLU A 109 3.03 -7.92 -1.35
CA GLU A 109 4.44 -8.27 -1.48
C GLU A 109 5.29 -7.70 -0.32
N ILE A 110 5.02 -6.46 0.08
CA ILE A 110 5.73 -5.80 1.19
C ILE A 110 5.43 -6.49 2.51
N VAL A 111 4.15 -6.73 2.82
CA VAL A 111 3.78 -7.32 4.12
C VAL A 111 4.15 -8.80 4.21
N GLN A 112 4.13 -9.54 3.10
CA GLN A 112 4.54 -10.94 3.05
C GLN A 112 6.06 -11.09 3.20
N ALA A 113 6.85 -10.19 2.58
CA ALA A 113 8.28 -10.09 2.88
C ALA A 113 8.54 -9.75 4.36
N GLY A 114 7.60 -9.02 4.98
CA GLY A 114 7.55 -8.77 6.42
C GLY A 114 7.18 -9.96 7.30
N GLY A 115 6.91 -11.13 6.71
CA GLY A 115 6.51 -12.35 7.42
C GLY A 115 5.02 -12.44 7.76
N SER A 116 4.19 -11.52 7.27
CA SER A 116 2.74 -11.62 7.35
C SER A 116 2.21 -12.65 6.34
N LYS A 117 1.07 -13.26 6.64
CA LYS A 117 0.28 -14.02 5.63
C LYS A 117 -0.83 -13.18 5.01
N ALA A 118 -0.94 -11.92 5.43
CA ALA A 118 -2.01 -11.05 5.00
C ALA A 118 -1.94 -10.75 3.51
N GLY A 119 -3.08 -10.86 2.84
CA GLY A 119 -3.19 -10.69 1.40
C GLY A 119 -4.62 -10.50 0.94
N MET A 120 -4.78 -10.50 -0.38
CA MET A 120 -6.08 -10.41 -1.06
C MET A 120 -6.07 -11.36 -2.25
N TYR A 121 -7.11 -12.17 -2.40
CA TYR A 121 -7.13 -13.21 -3.44
C TYR A 121 -7.58 -12.66 -4.79
N PHE A 122 -8.60 -11.79 -4.79
CA PHE A 122 -9.18 -11.22 -6.01
C PHE A 122 -8.51 -9.91 -6.43
N ASN A 123 -7.65 -9.35 -5.57
CA ASN A 123 -7.04 -8.03 -5.76
C ASN A 123 -8.09 -6.94 -6.02
N CYS A 124 -9.28 -7.11 -5.41
CA CYS A 124 -10.40 -6.18 -5.47
C CYS A 124 -10.71 -5.68 -4.05
N PRO A 125 -9.99 -4.66 -3.55
CA PRO A 125 -9.94 -4.32 -2.14
C PRO A 125 -11.25 -4.04 -1.40
N SER A 126 -12.27 -3.56 -2.12
CA SER A 126 -13.56 -3.20 -1.53
C SER A 126 -14.43 -4.41 -1.20
N VAL A 127 -14.16 -5.58 -1.80
CA VAL A 127 -15.05 -6.75 -1.72
C VAL A 127 -14.52 -7.88 -0.84
N GLU A 128 -13.25 -7.81 -0.41
CA GLU A 128 -12.63 -8.82 0.44
C GLU A 128 -11.79 -8.21 1.58
N PRO A 129 -11.61 -8.93 2.70
CA PRO A 129 -10.69 -8.53 3.76
C PRO A 129 -9.22 -8.61 3.31
N PHE A 130 -8.39 -7.70 3.83
CA PHE A 130 -6.93 -7.85 3.79
C PHE A 130 -6.49 -8.64 5.02
N ALA A 131 -6.41 -9.98 4.90
CA ALA A 131 -6.23 -10.90 6.03
C ALA A 131 -5.21 -11.99 5.75
#